data_AF-A0A2S8I823-F1
#
_entry.id   AF-A0A2S8I823-F1
#
_cell.length_a   1.000
_cell.length_b   1.000
_cell.length_c   1.000
_cell.angle_alpha   90.00
_cell.angle_beta   90.00
_cell.angle_gamma   90.00
#
_symmetry.space_group_name_H-M   'P 1'
#
loop_
_entity.id
_entity.type
_entity.pdbx_description
1 polymer ?
#
loop_
_entity_poly.entity_id
_entity_poly.type
_entity_poly.pdbx_seq_one_letter_code
_entity_poly.pdbx_strand_id
1 'polypeptide(L)'
;MHFLPHYFGARYLHGEAYVFDWARRLCSTYNGSNWQFFRVSNGGFYLAPEMAAPVSVRWNLNSYEGSMGVEAFGIVVTLFALCHMGETFGDERHIEHYHLLRDFAVTHPECREIFRAID
;
A
#
# COMPACT_ATOMS: atom_id res chain seq x y z
N MET A 1 11.63 16.91 0.54
CA MET A 1 12.38 15.79 -0.06
C MET A 1 12.87 14.74 0.96
N HIS A 2 12.28 14.61 2.16
CA HIS A 2 12.65 13.52 3.12
C HIS A 2 11.39 12.89 3.75
N PHE A 3 10.42 12.50 2.92
CA PHE A 3 9.16 11.91 3.40
C PHE A 3 9.32 10.44 3.82
N LEU A 4 9.94 9.62 2.97
CA LEU A 4 10.14 8.20 3.28
C LEU A 4 10.99 7.99 4.55
N PRO A 5 12.10 8.72 4.79
CA PRO A 5 12.86 8.61 6.05
C PRO A 5 12.05 8.95 7.31
N HIS A 6 11.01 9.78 7.21
CA HIS A 6 10.18 10.14 8.36
C HIS A 6 9.24 9.00 8.78
N TYR A 7 8.62 8.32 7.80
CA TYR A 7 7.59 7.30 8.06
C TYR A 7 8.13 5.87 8.08
N PHE A 8 9.12 5.57 7.24
CA PHE A 8 9.77 4.26 7.21
C PHE A 8 11.05 4.22 8.06
N GLY A 9 11.42 5.33 8.70
CA GLY A 9 12.62 5.44 9.54
C GLY A 9 13.91 5.14 8.78
N ALA A 10 14.88 4.55 9.48
CA ALA A 10 16.17 4.17 8.89
C ALA A 10 16.06 3.12 7.77
N ARG A 11 14.90 2.47 7.61
CA ARG A 11 14.65 1.41 6.63
C ARG A 11 13.87 1.89 5.41
N TYR A 12 13.83 3.21 5.16
CA TYR A 12 13.03 3.79 4.07
C TYR A 12 13.31 3.24 2.68
N LEU A 13 14.56 2.89 2.36
CA LEU A 13 14.90 2.25 1.08
C LEU A 13 14.26 0.86 0.94
N HIS A 14 14.09 0.12 2.05
CA HIS A 14 13.42 -1.19 2.04
C HIS A 14 11.91 -1.01 1.89
N GLY A 15 11.32 -0.02 2.55
CA GLY A 15 9.90 0.30 2.40
C GLY A 15 9.53 0.66 0.96
N GLU A 16 10.33 1.52 0.33
CA GLU A 16 10.16 1.86 -1.09
C GLU A 16 10.30 0.62 -2.00
N ALA A 17 11.32 -0.21 -1.76
CA ALA A 17 11.49 -1.46 -2.50
C ALA A 17 10.30 -2.41 -2.35
N TYR A 18 9.74 -2.54 -1.15
CA TYR A 18 8.56 -3.38 -0.90
C TYR A 18 7.30 -2.84 -1.58
N VAL A 19 7.09 -1.53 -1.61
CA VAL A 19 5.97 -0.92 -2.34
C VAL A 19 6.04 -1.29 -3.82
N PHE A 20 7.21 -1.15 -4.45
CA PHE A 20 7.38 -1.52 -5.86
C PHE A 20 7.23 -3.03 -6.11
N ASP A 21 7.75 -3.86 -5.20
CA ASP A 21 7.64 -5.31 -5.32
C ASP A 21 6.19 -5.78 -5.22
N TRP A 22 5.45 -5.27 -4.23
CA TRP A 22 4.03 -5.57 -4.06
C TRP A 22 3.18 -5.08 -5.23
N ALA A 23 3.45 -3.89 -5.76
CA ALA A 23 2.75 -3.40 -6.94
C ALA A 23 2.92 -4.31 -8.16
N ARG A 24 4.14 -4.81 -8.41
CA ARG A 24 4.40 -5.78 -9.50
C ARG A 24 3.71 -7.12 -9.28
N ARG A 25 3.66 -7.60 -8.03
CA ARG A 25 2.99 -8.86 -7.69
C ARG A 25 1.48 -8.78 -7.89
N LEU A 26 0.89 -7.65 -7.51
CA LEU A 26 -0.55 -7.44 -7.51
C LEU A 26 -1.09 -7.03 -8.89
N CYS A 27 -0.30 -6.36 -9.71
CA CYS A 27 -0.72 -5.88 -11.03
C CYS A 27 0.30 -6.29 -12.10
N SER A 28 -0.05 -7.27 -12.94
CA SER A 28 0.85 -7.79 -13.98
C SER A 28 1.18 -6.78 -15.08
N THR A 29 0.33 -5.76 -15.26
CA THR A 29 0.54 -4.67 -16.22
C THR A 29 1.29 -3.49 -15.62
N TYR A 30 1.62 -3.53 -14.32
CA TYR A 30 2.42 -2.50 -13.67
C TYR A 30 3.86 -2.55 -14.21
N ASN A 31 4.30 -1.46 -14.84
CA ASN A 31 5.59 -1.35 -15.52
C ASN A 31 6.56 -0.38 -14.82
N GLY A 32 6.31 -0.04 -13.57
CA GLY A 32 7.04 1.00 -12.85
C GLY A 32 6.46 2.37 -13.15
N SER A 33 5.81 2.96 -12.14
CA SER A 33 5.31 4.34 -12.18
C SER A 33 6.04 5.19 -11.16
N ASN A 34 5.91 6.51 -11.27
CA ASN A 34 6.14 7.38 -10.12
C ASN A 34 5.09 7.09 -9.05
N TRP A 35 5.42 7.36 -7.79
CA TRP A 35 4.50 7.22 -6.67
C TRP A 35 4.36 8.56 -5.95
N GLN A 36 3.11 8.92 -5.69
CA GLN A 36 2.76 10.07 -4.89
C GLN A 36 2.48 9.65 -3.46
N PHE A 37 2.85 10.52 -2.53
CA PHE A 37 2.70 10.30 -1.10
C PHE A 37 1.52 11.11 -0.57
N PHE A 38 0.67 10.46 0.21
CA PHE A 38 -0.52 11.04 0.81
C PHE A 38 -0.50 10.84 2.32
N ARG A 39 -0.81 11.91 3.06
CA ARG A 39 -1.09 11.84 4.50
C ARG A 39 -2.58 11.80 4.69
N VAL A 40 -3.02 10.99 5.64
CA VAL A 40 -4.43 10.92 6.02
C VAL A 40 -4.64 11.56 7.39
N SER A 41 -5.86 12.00 7.66
CA SER A 41 -6.19 12.86 8.81
C SER A 41 -5.92 12.20 10.17
N ASN A 42 -5.91 10.86 10.25
CA ASN A 42 -5.62 10.11 11.46
C ASN A 42 -4.11 9.89 11.72
N GLY A 43 -3.23 10.52 10.94
CA GLY A 43 -1.78 10.40 11.11
C GLY A 43 -1.14 9.25 10.32
N GLY A 44 -1.95 8.41 9.67
CA GLY A 44 -1.47 7.42 8.70
C GLY A 44 -0.98 8.05 7.39
N PHE A 45 -0.51 7.19 6.49
CA PHE A 45 -0.11 7.58 5.15
C PHE A 45 -0.35 6.45 4.16
N TYR A 46 -0.38 6.79 2.87
CA TYR A 46 -0.25 5.81 1.79
C TYR A 46 0.55 6.37 0.64
N LEU A 47 1.00 5.46 -0.22
CA LEU A 47 1.60 5.78 -1.51
C LEU A 47 0.62 5.32 -2.59
N ALA A 48 0.42 6.12 -3.64
CA ALA A 48 -0.34 5.68 -4.82
C ALA A 48 0.47 5.91 -6.11
N PRO A 49 0.38 4.98 -7.08
CA PRO A 49 1.11 5.11 -8.33
C PRO A 49 0.47 6.16 -9.25
N GLU A 50 1.27 6.85 -10.04
CA GLU A 50 0.77 7.66 -11.15
C GLU A 50 0.49 6.74 -12.36
N MET A 51 -0.72 6.17 -12.42
CA MET A 51 -1.16 5.32 -13.52
C MET A 51 -2.63 5.52 -13.87
N ALA A 52 -3.08 4.94 -14.98
CA ALA A 52 -4.48 5.00 -15.39
C ALA A 52 -5.35 4.04 -14.56
N ALA A 53 -6.54 4.51 -14.18
CA ALA A 53 -7.61 3.67 -13.64
C ALA A 53 -8.47 3.08 -14.78
N PRO A 54 -9.15 1.94 -14.57
CA PRO A 54 -9.06 1.07 -13.40
C PRO A 54 -7.80 0.19 -13.43
N VAL A 55 -7.25 -0.13 -12.25
CA VAL A 55 -6.11 -1.04 -12.10
C VAL A 55 -6.64 -2.46 -11.94
N SER A 56 -6.19 -3.39 -12.78
CA SER A 56 -6.48 -4.82 -12.60
C SER A 56 -5.56 -5.40 -11.53
N VAL A 57 -6.15 -5.99 -10.50
CA VAL A 57 -5.43 -6.49 -9.33
C VAL A 57 -5.73 -7.98 -9.15
N ARG A 58 -4.67 -8.76 -8.98
CA ARG A 58 -4.74 -10.20 -8.68
C ARG A 58 -3.81 -10.54 -7.53
N TRP A 59 -4.31 -11.29 -6.56
CA TRP A 59 -3.52 -11.83 -5.48
C TRP A 59 -3.76 -13.32 -5.32
N ASN A 60 -2.75 -14.12 -5.65
CA ASN A 60 -2.92 -15.57 -5.76
C ASN A 60 -3.08 -16.27 -4.42
N LEU A 61 -2.58 -15.70 -3.31
CA LEU A 61 -2.64 -16.36 -2.00
C LEU A 61 -4.06 -16.41 -1.42
N ASN A 62 -4.86 -15.35 -1.63
CA ASN A 62 -6.27 -15.31 -1.23
C ASN A 62 -7.23 -15.46 -2.42
N SER A 63 -6.72 -15.81 -3.60
CA SER A 63 -7.48 -15.91 -4.85
C SER A 63 -8.27 -14.64 -5.21
N TYR A 64 -7.81 -13.47 -4.74
CA TYR A 64 -8.43 -12.21 -5.10
C TYR A 64 -8.17 -11.89 -6.57
N GLU A 65 -9.23 -11.52 -7.28
CA GLU A 65 -9.19 -10.95 -8.61
C GLU A 65 -10.25 -9.85 -8.70
N GLY A 66 -9.83 -8.65 -9.08
CA GLY A 66 -10.71 -7.49 -9.13
C GLY A 66 -10.11 -6.33 -9.90
N SER A 67 -10.86 -5.24 -9.96
CA SER A 67 -10.39 -3.96 -10.47
C SER A 67 -10.75 -2.86 -9.49
N MET A 68 -9.84 -1.90 -9.32
CA MET A 68 -10.01 -0.81 -8.37
C MET A 68 -9.39 0.48 -8.87
N GLY A 69 -9.75 1.60 -8.26
CA GLY A 69 -9.12 2.89 -8.48
C GLY A 69 -7.64 2.90 -8.10
N VAL A 70 -6.93 3.88 -8.61
CA VAL A 70 -5.48 4.05 -8.37
C VAL A 70 -5.19 4.34 -6.89
N GLU A 71 -6.05 5.12 -6.23
CA GLU A 71 -5.97 5.38 -4.79
C GLU A 71 -6.16 4.09 -3.98
N ALA A 72 -7.21 3.32 -4.27
CA ALA A 72 -7.49 2.03 -3.62
C ALA A 72 -6.32 1.04 -3.80
N PHE A 73 -5.76 0.96 -5.02
CA PHE A 73 -4.59 0.14 -5.30
C PHE A 73 -3.37 0.58 -4.48
N GLY A 74 -3.13 1.89 -4.38
CA GLY A 74 -2.08 2.45 -3.55
C GLY A 74 -2.22 2.10 -2.06
N ILE A 75 -3.44 2.18 -1.53
CA ILE A 75 -3.76 1.77 -0.16
C ILE A 75 -3.44 0.29 0.05
N VAL A 76 -3.91 -0.59 -0.84
CA VAL A 76 -3.64 -2.04 -0.78
C VAL A 76 -2.13 -2.32 -0.79
N VAL A 77 -1.39 -1.76 -1.75
CA VAL A 77 0.06 -1.95 -1.85
C VAL A 77 0.77 -1.46 -0.60
N THR A 78 0.39 -0.30 -0.06
CA THR A 78 1.01 0.25 1.15
C THR A 78 0.73 -0.64 2.36
N LEU A 79 -0.49 -1.16 2.51
CA LEU A 79 -0.83 -2.10 3.59
C LEU A 79 0.03 -3.38 3.53
N PHE A 80 0.19 -3.97 2.35
CA PHE A 80 1.06 -5.13 2.17
C PHE A 80 2.54 -4.81 2.47
N ALA A 81 3.02 -3.64 2.06
CA ALA A 81 4.39 -3.22 2.36
C ALA A 81 4.60 -3.01 3.87
N LEU A 82 3.69 -2.35 4.57
CA LEU A 82 3.76 -2.13 6.02
C LEU A 82 3.71 -3.45 6.81
N CYS A 83 2.83 -4.38 6.41
CA CYS A 83 2.76 -5.71 7.01
C CYS A 83 4.09 -6.47 6.84
N HIS A 84 4.61 -6.53 5.61
CA HIS A 84 5.89 -7.19 5.32
C HIS A 84 7.06 -6.54 6.08
N MET A 85 7.07 -5.21 6.23
CA MET A 85 8.08 -4.52 7.04
C MET A 85 7.96 -4.84 8.53
N GLY A 86 6.75 -4.89 9.07
CA GLY A 86 6.49 -5.29 10.46
C GLY A 86 7.02 -6.70 10.74
N GLU A 87 6.73 -7.65 9.84
CA GLU A 87 7.22 -9.03 9.93
C GLU A 87 8.75 -9.14 9.78
N THR A 88 9.35 -8.36 8.87
CA THR A 88 10.78 -8.45 8.58
C THR A 88 11.65 -7.78 9.65
N PHE A 89 11.23 -6.61 10.15
CA PHE A 89 12.06 -5.79 11.03
C PHE A 89 11.61 -5.77 12.47
N GLY A 90 10.36 -6.18 12.77
CA GLY A 90 9.81 -6.18 14.13
C GLY A 90 9.65 -4.80 14.76
N ASP A 91 9.67 -3.71 13.96
CA ASP A 91 9.46 -2.35 14.46
C ASP A 91 7.95 -2.06 14.57
N GLU A 92 7.50 -1.77 15.79
CA GLU A 92 6.10 -1.47 16.12
C GLU A 92 5.53 -0.31 15.28
N ARG A 93 6.37 0.62 14.82
CA ARG A 93 5.93 1.76 14.00
C ARG A 93 5.28 1.33 12.69
N HIS A 94 5.76 0.25 12.08
CA HIS A 94 5.17 -0.26 10.83
C HIS A 94 3.80 -0.88 11.07
N ILE A 95 3.64 -1.56 12.20
CA ILE A 95 2.37 -2.16 12.64
C ILE A 95 1.37 -1.04 13.01
N GLU A 96 1.82 0.00 13.72
CA GLU A 96 1.00 1.17 14.04
C GLU A 96 0.49 1.86 12.76
N HIS A 97 1.39 2.15 11.80
CA HIS A 97 0.99 2.75 10.53
C HIS A 97 0.09 1.84 9.69
N TYR A 98 0.25 0.52 9.78
CA TYR A 98 -0.67 -0.44 9.16
C TYR A 98 -2.09 -0.26 9.72
N HIS A 99 -2.24 -0.21 11.05
CA HIS A 99 -3.54 -0.01 11.67
C HIS A 99 -4.15 1.36 11.34
N LEU A 100 -3.37 2.44 11.36
CA LEU A 100 -3.84 3.77 10.96
C LEU A 100 -4.33 3.80 9.51
N LEU A 101 -3.61 3.17 8.59
CA LEU A 101 -4.04 3.11 7.19
C LEU A 101 -5.27 2.21 7.00
N ARG A 102 -5.33 1.09 7.72
CA ARG A 102 -6.49 0.18 7.69
C ARG A 102 -7.76 0.85 8.21
N ASP A 103 -7.65 1.66 9.26
CA ASP A 103 -8.78 2.45 9.79
C ASP A 103 -9.24 3.51 8.78
N PHE A 104 -8.30 4.17 8.10
CA PHE A 104 -8.64 5.09 7.01
C PHE A 104 -9.36 4.38 5.85
N ALA A 105 -8.91 3.17 5.48
CA ALA A 105 -9.49 2.40 4.39
C ALA A 105 -10.98 2.06 4.58
N VAL A 106 -11.47 2.00 5.82
CA VAL A 106 -12.91 1.83 6.13
C VAL A 106 -13.76 2.97 5.56
N THR A 107 -13.19 4.17 5.49
CA THR A 107 -13.90 5.38 5.01
C THR A 107 -13.83 5.56 3.49
N HIS A 108 -13.01 4.75 2.79
CA HIS A 108 -12.81 4.87 1.36
C HIS A 108 -14.03 4.34 0.57
N PRO A 109 -14.45 4.98 -0.54
CA PRO A 109 -15.59 4.51 -1.35
C PRO A 109 -15.46 3.06 -1.84
N GLU A 110 -14.22 2.62 -2.10
CA GLU A 110 -13.88 1.25 -2.54
C GLU A 110 -13.45 0.33 -1.38
N CYS A 111 -13.83 0.63 -0.13
CA CYS A 111 -13.38 -0.13 1.04
C CYS A 111 -13.59 -1.65 0.90
N ARG A 112 -14.71 -2.07 0.32
CA ARG A 112 -15.02 -3.49 0.09
C ARG A 112 -13.98 -4.19 -0.78
N GLU A 113 -13.49 -3.53 -1.84
CA GLU A 113 -12.46 -4.10 -2.71
C GLU A 113 -11.08 -4.09 -2.03
N ILE A 114 -10.77 -3.04 -1.28
CA ILE A 114 -9.52 -2.96 -0.49
C ILE A 114 -9.47 -4.12 0.52
N PHE A 115 -10.53 -4.32 1.31
CA PHE A 115 -10.57 -5.36 2.34
C PHE A 115 -10.56 -6.77 1.76
N ARG A 116 -11.19 -7.00 0.60
CA ARG A 116 -11.11 -8.29 -0.11
C ARG A 116 -9.70 -8.57 -0.65
N ALA A 117 -8.94 -7.55 -1.02
CA ALA A 117 -7.60 -7.71 -1.54
C ALA A 117 -6.58 -8.08 -0.44
N ILE A 118 -6.79 -7.61 0.79
CA ILE A 118 -5.86 -7.79 1.92
C ILE A 118 -6.26 -8.89 2.92
N ASP A 119 -7.36 -9.62 2.67
CA ASP A 119 -7.81 -10.76 3.46
C ASP A 119 -6.81 -11.93 3.38
#